data_AF-A0A7Y9ST18-F1
#
_entry.id   AF-A0A7Y9ST18-F1
#
_cell.length_a   1.000
_cell.length_b   1.000
_cell.length_c   1.000
_cell.angle_alpha   90.00
_cell.angle_beta   90.00
_cell.angle_gamma   90.00
#
_symmetry.space_group_name_H-M   'P 1'
#
loop_
_entity.id
_entity.type
_entity.pdbx_description
1 polymer ?
#
loop_
_entity_poly.entity_id
_entity_poly.type
_entity_poly.pdbx_seq_one_letter_code
_entity_poly.pdbx_strand_id
1 'polypeptide(L)'
;MNEHEPRPVAREAARPEEPDWRRLEVARNKFSDRIAEGLAQAMAAGTEVSEVTARCIAHVLGRAYGRESSLAGFGRNGEGHYLSLRDEYLDLYGDERADAVTKEWIDWLGTYLVQRENTGSGRRFMNEHQPPKLEQLLVRTSIRIGDERFLVHVPASWHSGNEDALVELLTDLRLPEDPALQAFLSLPDVSIGADNIMESFHEAFAGTYPDEEAALRALSPYGDWEQELADWCIDRGIETEALEWNLAPLLERLADLYDLVEGEGVLHAFTK
;
A
#
# COMPACT_ATOMS: atom_id res chain seq x y z
N MET A 1 52.38 44.21 16.24
CA MET A 1 52.41 42.76 15.94
C MET A 1 51.41 42.09 16.87
N ASN A 2 50.17 41.94 16.41
CA ASN A 2 49.40 40.71 16.55
C ASN A 2 48.11 40.87 15.76
N GLU A 3 47.93 39.89 14.91
CA GLU A 3 47.00 39.78 13.81
C GLU A 3 45.56 39.63 14.32
N HIS A 4 44.64 40.33 13.67
CA HIS A 4 43.22 40.04 13.80
C HIS A 4 42.93 38.71 13.11
N GLU A 5 42.78 37.63 13.88
CA GLU A 5 42.09 36.43 13.40
C GLU A 5 40.63 36.81 13.08
N PRO A 6 40.14 36.56 11.85
CA PRO A 6 38.73 36.74 11.56
C PRO A 6 37.93 35.68 12.32
N ARG A 7 37.00 36.15 13.15
CA ARG A 7 36.00 35.29 13.83
C ARG A 7 35.31 34.42 12.77
N PRO A 8 35.10 33.11 13.02
CA PRO A 8 34.32 32.27 12.12
C PRO A 8 32.93 32.88 11.96
N VAL A 9 32.56 33.16 10.71
CA VAL A 9 31.22 33.62 10.35
C VAL A 9 30.23 32.62 10.95
N ALA A 10 29.32 33.12 11.79
CA ALA A 10 28.25 32.31 12.34
C ALA A 10 27.48 31.72 11.15
N ARG A 11 27.62 30.41 10.94
CA ARG A 11 26.91 29.67 9.90
C ARG A 11 25.42 29.92 10.09
N GLU A 12 24.75 30.31 9.01
CA GLU A 12 23.29 30.30 8.95
C GLU A 12 22.82 28.93 9.45
N ALA A 13 21.96 28.95 10.48
CA ALA A 13 21.29 27.75 10.93
C ALA A 13 20.52 27.20 9.73
N ALA A 14 20.71 25.92 9.42
CA ALA A 14 19.89 25.22 8.44
C ALA A 14 18.42 25.55 8.72
N ARG A 15 17.68 25.94 7.68
CA ARG A 15 16.24 26.17 7.80
C ARG A 15 15.62 24.88 8.34
N PRO A 16 14.65 24.94 9.27
CA PRO A 16 14.01 23.75 9.83
C PRO A 16 13.41 22.80 8.77
N GLU A 17 13.19 23.31 7.56
CA GLU A 17 12.51 22.65 6.44
C GLU A 17 13.46 21.94 5.47
N GLU A 18 14.79 22.11 5.58
CA GLU A 18 15.75 21.45 4.67
C GLU A 18 16.62 20.42 5.40
N PRO A 19 16.74 19.18 4.88
CA PRO A 19 17.51 18.13 5.51
C PRO A 19 19.02 18.45 5.57
N ASP A 20 19.62 18.34 6.77
CA ASP A 20 21.08 18.45 6.96
C ASP A 20 21.77 17.12 6.61
N TRP A 21 22.04 16.92 5.32
CA TRP A 21 22.69 15.73 4.77
C TRP A 21 24.05 15.42 5.41
N ARG A 22 24.80 16.44 5.83
CA ARG A 22 26.09 16.24 6.49
C ARG A 22 25.94 15.50 7.81
N ARG A 23 24.89 15.81 8.60
CA ARG A 23 24.62 15.10 9.85
C ARG A 23 24.18 13.66 9.61
N LEU A 24 23.37 13.44 8.58
CA LEU A 24 22.96 12.10 8.15
C LEU A 24 24.19 11.28 7.75
N GLU A 25 25.06 11.78 6.88
CA GLU A 25 26.27 11.08 6.41
C GLU A 25 27.20 10.67 7.55
N VAL A 26 27.43 11.56 8.53
CA VAL A 26 28.26 11.24 9.70
C VAL A 26 27.66 10.10 10.52
N ALA A 27 26.33 10.07 10.68
CA ALA A 27 25.67 8.98 11.38
C ALA A 27 25.66 7.70 10.53
N ARG A 28 25.43 7.80 9.22
CA ARG A 28 25.48 6.69 8.28
C ARG A 28 26.80 5.95 8.37
N ASN A 29 27.92 6.65 8.32
CA ASN A 29 29.25 6.05 8.41
C ASN A 29 29.51 5.32 9.73
N LYS A 30 28.80 5.67 10.79
CA LYS A 30 28.93 5.03 12.11
C LYS A 30 28.05 3.80 12.28
N PHE A 31 26.90 3.76 11.60
CA PHE A 31 25.86 2.75 11.80
C PHE A 31 25.65 1.83 10.60
N SER A 32 26.34 2.07 9.47
CA SER A 32 26.21 1.32 8.22
C SER A 32 26.31 -0.18 8.41
N ASP A 33 27.34 -0.65 9.11
CA ASP A 33 27.63 -2.08 9.24
C ASP A 33 26.53 -2.80 10.04
N ARG A 34 26.05 -2.16 11.10
CA ARG A 34 24.96 -2.68 11.93
C ARG A 34 23.64 -2.72 11.17
N ILE A 35 23.36 -1.70 10.36
CA ILE A 35 22.14 -1.68 9.53
C ILE A 35 22.25 -2.77 8.46
N ALA A 36 23.38 -2.86 7.76
CA ALA A 36 23.62 -3.86 6.73
C ALA A 36 23.48 -5.30 7.26
N GLU A 37 23.98 -5.60 8.47
CA GLU A 37 23.78 -6.89 9.12
C GLU A 37 22.28 -7.19 9.34
N GLY A 38 21.52 -6.21 9.83
CA GLY A 38 20.07 -6.36 10.04
C GLY A 38 19.28 -6.56 8.75
N LEU A 39 19.65 -5.84 7.68
CA LEU A 39 19.05 -6.01 6.35
C LEU A 39 19.35 -7.40 5.78
N ALA A 40 20.61 -7.84 5.85
CA ALA A 40 21.02 -9.16 5.37
C ALA A 40 20.30 -10.29 6.12
N GLN A 41 20.09 -10.14 7.43
CA GLN A 41 19.31 -11.09 8.23
C GLN A 41 17.85 -11.14 7.80
N ALA A 42 17.22 -9.98 7.57
CA ALA A 42 15.84 -9.86 7.11
C ALA A 42 15.66 -10.53 5.74
N MET A 43 16.55 -10.24 4.80
CA MET A 43 16.58 -10.86 3.47
C MET A 43 16.75 -12.38 3.54
N ALA A 44 17.69 -12.88 4.36
CA ALA A 44 17.93 -14.31 4.49
C ALA A 44 16.74 -15.06 5.11
N ALA A 45 15.97 -14.38 5.97
CA ALA A 45 14.77 -14.94 6.60
C ALA A 45 13.51 -14.79 5.76
N GLY A 46 13.52 -13.96 4.70
CA GLY A 46 12.31 -13.59 3.95
C GLY A 46 11.30 -12.84 4.82
N THR A 47 11.78 -12.00 5.75
CA THR A 47 10.95 -11.25 6.70
C THR A 47 11.29 -9.77 6.68
N GLU A 48 10.45 -8.95 7.32
CA GLU A 48 10.80 -7.56 7.63
C GLU A 48 12.02 -7.43 8.54
N VAL A 49 12.59 -6.22 8.56
CA VAL A 49 13.61 -5.85 9.53
C VAL A 49 13.08 -5.87 10.96
N SER A 50 13.95 -6.23 11.90
CA SER A 50 13.60 -6.17 13.32
C SER A 50 13.38 -4.73 13.81
N GLU A 51 12.63 -4.55 14.90
CA GLU A 51 12.45 -3.22 15.53
C GLU A 51 13.79 -2.54 15.83
N VAL A 52 14.79 -3.30 16.28
CA VAL A 52 16.13 -2.78 16.56
C VAL A 52 16.78 -2.19 15.31
N THR A 53 16.63 -2.86 14.17
CA THR A 53 17.17 -2.40 12.88
C THR A 53 16.39 -1.20 12.37
N ALA A 54 15.05 -1.25 12.41
CA ALA A 54 14.18 -0.14 12.03
C ALA A 54 14.47 1.13 12.85
N ARG A 55 14.64 1.02 14.16
CA ARG A 55 15.04 2.13 15.03
C ARG A 55 16.44 2.63 14.72
N CYS A 56 17.36 1.75 14.36
CA CYS A 56 18.72 2.15 13.96
C CYS A 56 18.69 2.96 12.65
N ILE A 57 17.90 2.53 11.67
CA ILE A 57 17.69 3.26 10.41
C ILE A 57 17.08 4.64 10.71
N ALA A 58 15.96 4.68 11.42
CA ALA A 58 15.28 5.94 11.76
C ALA A 58 16.18 6.89 12.57
N HIS A 59 17.02 6.35 13.46
CA HIS A 59 18.00 7.14 14.19
C HIS A 59 18.98 7.86 13.27
N VAL A 60 19.44 7.20 12.21
CA VAL A 60 20.36 7.80 11.24
C VAL A 60 19.63 8.82 10.39
N LEU A 61 18.47 8.48 9.82
CA LEU A 61 17.68 9.38 8.98
C LEU A 61 17.27 10.65 9.74
N GLY A 62 16.78 10.52 10.98
CA GLY A 62 16.39 11.64 11.83
C GLY A 62 17.54 12.59 12.19
N ARG A 63 18.81 12.25 11.91
CA ARG A 63 19.92 13.21 12.06
C ARG A 63 19.85 14.37 11.07
N ALA A 64 19.18 14.19 9.94
CA ALA A 64 18.96 15.27 8.98
C ALA A 64 18.09 16.40 9.57
N TYR A 65 17.09 16.06 10.38
CA TYR A 65 16.11 17.01 10.93
C TYR A 65 16.35 17.41 12.39
N GLY A 66 17.22 16.68 13.10
CA GLY A 66 17.55 16.97 14.49
C GLY A 66 16.68 16.23 15.51
N ARG A 67 16.87 16.55 16.80
CA ARG A 67 16.38 15.72 17.93
C ARG A 67 14.87 15.69 18.09
N GLU A 68 14.19 16.75 17.66
CA GLU A 68 12.74 16.92 17.80
C GLU A 68 11.96 16.30 16.63
N SER A 69 12.66 15.78 15.61
CA SER A 69 12.02 15.06 14.52
C SER A 69 11.40 13.74 14.98
N SER A 70 10.33 13.34 14.31
CA SER A 70 9.62 12.08 14.51
C SER A 70 10.56 10.90 14.31
N LEU A 71 11.39 10.93 13.26
CA LEU A 71 12.41 9.89 12.99
C LEU A 71 13.42 9.78 14.13
N ALA A 72 13.90 10.91 14.67
CA ALA A 72 14.82 10.91 15.81
C ALA A 72 14.12 10.49 17.11
N GLY A 73 12.82 10.77 17.26
CA GLY A 73 11.97 10.24 18.32
C GLY A 73 11.92 8.72 18.26
N PHE A 74 11.39 8.17 17.17
CA PHE A 74 11.27 6.73 16.94
C PHE A 74 12.60 6.00 17.07
N GLY A 75 13.69 6.53 16.51
CA GLY A 75 15.02 5.94 16.69
C GLY A 75 15.47 5.85 18.16
N ARG A 76 15.01 6.73 19.04
CA ARG A 76 15.34 6.72 20.48
C ARG A 76 14.48 5.75 21.28
N ASN A 77 13.16 5.81 21.15
CA ASN A 77 12.22 5.08 22.04
C ASN A 77 11.37 4.03 21.33
N GLY A 78 11.32 3.99 20.00
CA GLY A 78 10.43 3.12 19.23
C GLY A 78 8.99 3.65 19.13
N GLU A 79 8.71 4.86 19.62
CA GLU A 79 7.39 5.49 19.60
C GLU A 79 7.27 6.48 18.42
N GLY A 80 6.06 6.62 17.90
CA GLY A 80 5.76 7.47 16.74
C GLY A 80 4.67 6.84 15.87
N HIS A 81 3.92 7.70 15.17
CA HIS A 81 2.89 7.31 14.22
C HIS A 81 3.45 7.23 12.80
N TYR A 82 2.96 6.27 12.01
CA TYR A 82 3.39 6.03 10.64
C TYR A 82 3.38 7.29 9.78
N LEU A 83 2.30 8.08 9.80
CA LEU A 83 2.17 9.27 8.95
C LEU A 83 3.24 10.32 9.25
N SER A 84 3.50 10.62 10.53
CA SER A 84 4.53 11.60 10.92
C SER A 84 5.94 11.14 10.57
N LEU A 85 6.21 9.83 10.68
CA LEU A 85 7.49 9.25 10.28
C LEU A 85 7.64 9.22 8.76
N ARG A 86 6.53 8.93 8.05
CA ARG A 86 6.45 8.84 6.60
C ARG A 86 6.83 10.14 5.93
N ASP A 87 6.20 11.22 6.32
CA ASP A 87 6.43 12.51 5.67
C ASP A 87 7.93 12.90 5.79
N GLU A 88 8.52 12.76 6.98
CA GLU A 88 9.94 13.05 7.18
C GLU A 88 10.89 12.15 6.36
N TYR A 89 10.62 10.84 6.26
CA TYR A 89 11.49 9.98 5.44
C TYR A 89 11.24 10.17 3.95
N LEU A 90 10.03 10.56 3.53
CA LEU A 90 9.71 10.81 2.12
C LEU A 90 10.31 12.13 1.63
N ASP A 91 10.44 13.13 2.49
CA ASP A 91 11.23 14.34 2.21
C ASP A 91 12.68 13.97 1.89
N LEU A 92 13.27 13.00 2.60
CA LEU A 92 14.59 12.47 2.26
C LEU A 92 14.57 11.61 0.99
N TYR A 93 13.50 10.84 0.76
CA TYR A 93 13.40 9.92 -0.37
C TYR A 93 13.31 10.63 -1.72
N GLY A 94 12.60 11.77 -1.75
CA GLY A 94 12.39 12.61 -2.93
C GLY A 94 13.53 13.60 -3.22
N ASP A 95 14.43 13.85 -2.27
CA ASP A 95 15.57 14.77 -2.44
C ASP A 95 16.60 14.20 -3.44
N GLU A 96 17.09 15.04 -4.35
CA GLU A 96 18.09 14.66 -5.37
C GLU A 96 19.41 14.16 -4.78
N ARG A 97 19.72 14.53 -3.53
CA ARG A 97 20.94 14.12 -2.81
C ARG A 97 20.83 12.71 -2.22
N ALA A 98 19.64 12.12 -2.20
CA ALA A 98 19.42 10.79 -1.66
C ALA A 98 20.03 9.71 -2.56
N ASP A 99 21.08 9.05 -2.05
CA ASP A 99 21.70 7.93 -2.75
C ASP A 99 20.91 6.62 -2.59
N ALA A 100 21.30 5.61 -3.36
CA ALA A 100 20.63 4.32 -3.39
C ALA A 100 20.59 3.63 -2.01
N VAL A 101 21.62 3.82 -1.19
CA VAL A 101 21.69 3.22 0.16
C VAL A 101 20.68 3.90 1.08
N THR A 102 20.61 5.22 1.07
CA THR A 102 19.61 5.97 1.85
C THR A 102 18.19 5.59 1.41
N LYS A 103 17.94 5.47 0.10
CA LYS A 103 16.62 5.04 -0.42
C LYS A 103 16.27 3.62 -0.01
N GLU A 104 17.21 2.68 -0.08
CA GLU A 104 17.00 1.30 0.40
C GLU A 104 16.67 1.27 1.89
N TRP A 105 17.36 2.05 2.71
CA TRP A 105 17.05 2.13 4.15
C TRP A 105 15.65 2.67 4.40
N ILE A 106 15.23 3.67 3.63
CA ILE A 106 13.87 4.22 3.69
C ILE A 106 12.85 3.16 3.25
N ASP A 107 13.14 2.39 2.19
CA ASP A 107 12.27 1.30 1.74
C ASP A 107 12.03 0.28 2.87
N TRP A 108 13.09 -0.15 3.55
CA TRP A 108 12.99 -1.07 4.69
C TRP A 108 12.26 -0.48 5.90
N LEU A 109 12.55 0.78 6.24
CA LEU A 109 11.89 1.45 7.37
C LEU A 109 10.40 1.63 7.10
N GLY A 110 10.01 2.14 5.92
CA GLY A 110 8.62 2.36 5.57
C GLY A 110 7.82 1.06 5.57
N THR A 111 8.40 -0.02 5.03
CA THR A 111 7.76 -1.35 5.02
C THR A 111 7.53 -1.89 6.43
N TYR A 112 8.53 -1.79 7.31
CA TYR A 112 8.39 -2.13 8.73
C TYR A 112 7.25 -1.35 9.40
N LEU A 113 7.16 -0.03 9.17
CA LEU A 113 6.15 0.82 9.82
C LEU A 113 4.73 0.50 9.34
N VAL A 114 4.54 0.25 8.05
CA VAL A 114 3.24 -0.17 7.48
C VAL A 114 2.78 -1.49 8.10
N GLN A 115 3.70 -2.45 8.27
CA GLN A 115 3.37 -3.72 8.91
C GLN A 115 3.05 -3.53 10.40
N ARG A 116 3.86 -2.74 11.12
CA ARG A 116 3.69 -2.50 12.56
C ARG A 116 2.33 -1.91 12.90
N GLU A 117 1.83 -0.99 12.08
CA GLU A 117 0.53 -0.34 12.30
C GLU A 117 -0.64 -1.06 11.59
N ASN A 118 -0.35 -2.18 10.92
CA ASN A 118 -1.35 -2.93 10.14
C ASN A 118 -2.09 -2.05 9.12
N THR A 119 -1.39 -1.08 8.52
CA THR A 119 -1.98 -0.14 7.55
C THR A 119 -1.83 -0.63 6.10
N GLY A 120 -1.09 -1.70 5.86
CA GLY A 120 -0.96 -2.29 4.53
C GLY A 120 -2.27 -2.87 4.00
N SER A 121 -2.36 -3.08 2.69
CA SER A 121 -3.53 -3.67 2.02
C SER A 121 -3.75 -5.16 2.34
N GLY A 122 -2.81 -5.81 3.03
CA GLY A 122 -2.89 -7.22 3.40
C GLY A 122 -2.29 -8.16 2.35
N ARG A 123 -2.11 -7.73 1.10
CA ARG A 123 -1.24 -8.43 0.15
C ARG A 123 0.22 -8.07 0.45
N ARG A 124 1.04 -9.08 0.69
CA ARG A 124 2.50 -8.91 0.79
C ARG A 124 3.02 -8.65 -0.62
N PHE A 125 3.20 -7.39 -1.00
CA PHE A 125 3.97 -7.02 -2.19
C PHE A 125 5.48 -7.21 -1.97
N MET A 126 5.85 -8.32 -1.31
CA MET A 126 7.23 -8.73 -1.19
C MET A 126 7.47 -9.75 -2.29
N ASN A 127 8.22 -9.38 -3.32
CA ASN A 127 9.01 -10.39 -4.00
C ASN A 127 9.89 -11.03 -2.93
N GLU A 128 9.65 -12.31 -2.59
CA GLU A 128 10.25 -13.00 -1.42
C GLU A 128 11.79 -12.98 -1.37
N HIS A 129 12.44 -12.50 -2.44
CA HIS A 129 13.89 -12.45 -2.60
C HIS A 129 14.45 -11.08 -2.99
N GLN A 130 13.61 -10.03 -3.07
CA GLN A 130 14.07 -8.69 -3.41
C GLN A 130 13.92 -7.74 -2.22
N PRO A 131 14.79 -6.72 -2.11
CA PRO A 131 14.56 -5.62 -1.18
C PRO A 131 13.18 -4.99 -1.42
N PRO A 132 12.48 -4.57 -0.35
CA PRO A 132 11.18 -3.93 -0.51
C PRO A 132 11.29 -2.63 -1.30
N LYS A 133 10.17 -2.21 -1.87
CA LYS A 133 10.03 -0.94 -2.59
C LYS A 133 8.76 -0.25 -2.14
N LEU A 134 8.86 0.99 -1.65
CA LEU A 134 7.68 1.71 -1.15
C LEU A 134 6.64 1.98 -2.25
N GLU A 135 7.06 2.14 -3.49
CA GLU A 135 6.15 2.31 -4.64
C GLU A 135 5.24 1.09 -4.89
N GLN A 136 5.69 -0.10 -4.47
CA GLN A 136 4.95 -1.36 -4.62
C GLN A 136 4.13 -1.70 -3.38
N LEU A 137 4.37 -1.00 -2.26
CA LEU A 137 3.68 -1.24 -1.00
C LEU A 137 2.43 -0.37 -0.92
N LEU A 138 1.26 -1.00 -0.95
CA LEU A 138 -0.01 -0.29 -0.86
C LEU A 138 -0.49 -0.11 0.59
N VAL A 139 -0.92 1.11 0.89
CA VAL A 139 -1.37 1.55 2.22
C VAL A 139 -2.85 1.92 2.16
N ARG A 140 -3.62 1.28 3.04
CA ARG A 140 -5.04 1.56 3.25
C ARG A 140 -5.20 2.99 3.77
N THR A 141 -5.92 3.79 3.00
CA THR A 141 -6.15 5.21 3.29
C THR A 141 -7.64 5.50 3.20
N SER A 142 -8.18 6.12 4.25
CA SER A 142 -9.57 6.58 4.26
C SER A 142 -9.60 8.05 3.90
N ILE A 143 -10.17 8.36 2.73
CA ILE A 143 -10.27 9.72 2.20
C ILE A 143 -11.69 10.22 2.38
N ARG A 144 -11.84 11.47 2.80
CA ARG A 144 -13.14 12.13 2.92
C ARG A 144 -13.41 12.97 1.66
N ILE A 145 -14.55 12.73 1.01
CA ILE A 145 -15.04 13.56 -0.09
C ILE A 145 -16.45 13.99 0.29
N GLY A 146 -16.65 15.31 0.47
CA GLY A 146 -17.88 15.84 1.04
C GLY A 146 -18.15 15.29 2.45
N ASP A 147 -19.25 14.55 2.61
CA ASP A 147 -19.65 13.93 3.88
C ASP A 147 -19.37 12.42 3.97
N GLU A 148 -18.87 11.84 2.89
CA GLU A 148 -18.63 10.41 2.78
C GLU A 148 -17.14 10.06 2.93
N ARG A 149 -16.86 8.81 3.30
CA ARG A 149 -15.51 8.28 3.45
C ARG A 149 -15.32 7.08 2.55
N PHE A 150 -14.28 7.15 1.74
CA PHE A 150 -13.91 6.11 0.79
C PHE A 150 -12.63 5.44 1.23
N LEU A 151 -12.58 4.11 1.14
CA LEU A 151 -11.37 3.33 1.35
C LEU A 151 -10.65 3.19 0.01
N VAL A 152 -9.42 3.68 -0.05
CA VAL A 152 -8.55 3.54 -1.22
C VAL A 152 -7.18 3.04 -0.79
N HIS A 153 -6.38 2.59 -1.75
CA HIS A 153 -5.01 2.18 -1.50
C HIS A 153 -4.03 3.10 -2.23
N VAL A 154 -3.13 3.72 -1.48
CA VAL A 154 -2.09 4.61 -1.99
C VAL A 154 -0.73 3.93 -1.89
N PRO A 155 0.22 4.18 -2.81
CA PRO A 155 1.61 3.77 -2.61
C PRO A 155 2.19 4.34 -1.32
N ALA A 156 3.00 3.56 -0.60
CA ALA A 156 3.68 4.01 0.62
C ALA A 156 4.71 5.12 0.34
N SER A 157 5.08 5.31 -0.93
CA SER A 157 5.90 6.42 -1.43
C SER A 157 5.13 7.75 -1.56
N TRP A 158 3.82 7.78 -1.31
CA TRP A 158 3.03 9.02 -1.37
C TRP A 158 3.15 9.85 -0.09
N HIS A 159 3.52 11.11 -0.29
CA HIS A 159 3.62 12.13 0.76
C HIS A 159 2.23 12.64 1.15
N SER A 160 2.01 13.00 2.42
CA SER A 160 0.72 13.53 2.89
C SER A 160 0.26 14.79 2.14
N GLY A 161 1.21 15.61 1.69
CA GLY A 161 0.95 16.78 0.83
C GLY A 161 0.24 16.49 -0.50
N ASN A 162 0.10 15.22 -0.89
CA ASN A 162 -0.66 14.80 -2.07
C ASN A 162 -2.15 14.57 -1.79
N GLU A 163 -2.62 14.72 -0.54
CA GLU A 163 -4.00 14.42 -0.16
C GLU A 163 -5.01 15.31 -0.91
N ASP A 164 -4.73 16.60 -1.08
CA ASP A 164 -5.62 17.51 -1.82
C ASP A 164 -5.75 17.10 -3.29
N ALA A 165 -4.64 16.73 -3.93
CA ALA A 165 -4.62 16.26 -5.32
C ALA A 165 -5.36 14.92 -5.47
N LEU A 166 -5.27 14.04 -4.46
CA LEU A 166 -6.04 12.80 -4.41
C LEU A 166 -7.54 13.08 -4.28
N VAL A 167 -7.94 14.01 -3.42
CA VAL A 167 -9.35 14.41 -3.28
C VAL A 167 -9.89 14.99 -4.59
N GLU A 168 -9.11 15.84 -5.27
CA GLU A 168 -9.46 16.40 -6.57
C GLU A 168 -9.64 15.28 -7.62
N LEU A 169 -8.66 14.36 -7.72
CA LEU A 169 -8.73 13.21 -8.62
C LEU A 169 -10.00 12.37 -8.38
N LEU A 170 -10.29 11.99 -7.13
CA LEU A 170 -11.45 11.16 -6.82
C LEU A 170 -12.78 11.90 -7.07
N THR A 171 -12.79 13.22 -6.92
CA THR A 171 -13.94 14.06 -7.25
C THR A 171 -14.16 14.11 -8.76
N ASP A 172 -13.09 14.28 -9.55
CA ASP A 172 -13.15 14.28 -11.02
C ASP A 172 -13.59 12.93 -11.59
N LEU A 173 -13.18 11.83 -10.95
CA LEU A 173 -13.66 10.48 -11.25
C LEU A 173 -15.12 10.25 -10.85
N ARG A 174 -15.75 11.22 -10.18
CA ARG A 174 -17.15 11.13 -9.70
C ARG A 174 -17.37 9.92 -8.81
N LEU A 175 -16.36 9.59 -7.99
CA LEU A 175 -16.36 8.41 -7.14
C LEU A 175 -17.66 8.25 -6.30
N PRO A 176 -18.22 9.31 -5.68
CA PRO A 176 -19.46 9.17 -4.89
C PRO A 176 -20.67 8.69 -5.69
N GLU A 177 -20.64 8.80 -7.02
CA GLU A 177 -21.75 8.49 -7.93
C GLU A 177 -21.62 7.11 -8.57
N ASP A 178 -20.49 6.42 -8.36
CA ASP A 178 -20.15 5.14 -9.00
C ASP A 178 -19.79 4.06 -7.97
N PRO A 179 -20.77 3.26 -7.49
CA PRO A 179 -20.54 2.17 -6.55
C PRO A 179 -19.59 1.08 -7.05
N ALA A 180 -19.57 0.82 -8.36
CA ALA A 180 -18.66 -0.16 -8.94
C ALA A 180 -17.21 0.34 -8.89
N LEU A 181 -16.98 1.62 -9.19
CA LEU A 181 -15.66 2.22 -9.03
C LEU A 181 -15.23 2.27 -7.55
N GLN A 182 -16.15 2.57 -6.64
CA GLN A 182 -15.87 2.51 -5.19
C GLN A 182 -15.41 1.10 -4.76
N ALA A 183 -16.11 0.07 -5.22
CA ALA A 183 -15.76 -1.33 -4.97
C ALA A 183 -14.37 -1.67 -5.54
N PHE A 184 -14.10 -1.26 -6.78
CA PHE A 184 -12.81 -1.48 -7.44
C PHE A 184 -11.65 -0.86 -6.67
N LEU A 185 -11.77 0.41 -6.28
CA LEU A 185 -10.70 1.13 -5.55
C LEU A 185 -10.48 0.60 -4.13
N SER A 186 -11.46 -0.11 -3.58
CA SER A 186 -11.34 -0.78 -2.28
C SER A 186 -10.56 -2.10 -2.34
N LEU A 187 -10.24 -2.61 -3.54
CA LEU A 187 -9.47 -3.85 -3.69
C LEU A 187 -8.02 -3.66 -3.22
N PRO A 188 -7.44 -4.67 -2.53
CA PRO A 188 -6.13 -4.54 -1.86
C PRO A 188 -4.93 -4.47 -2.82
N ASP A 189 -5.15 -4.71 -4.11
CA ASP A 189 -4.17 -4.66 -5.19
C ASP A 189 -4.37 -3.52 -6.18
N VAL A 190 -5.45 -2.75 -6.03
CA VAL A 190 -5.71 -1.58 -6.86
C VAL A 190 -5.03 -0.36 -6.25
N SER A 191 -3.99 0.14 -6.92
CA SER A 191 -3.33 1.39 -6.54
C SER A 191 -4.04 2.59 -7.16
N ILE A 192 -4.40 3.58 -6.34
CA ILE A 192 -4.91 4.87 -6.86
C ILE A 192 -3.83 5.66 -7.61
N GLY A 193 -2.55 5.36 -7.37
CA GLY A 193 -1.42 5.98 -8.06
C GLY A 193 -1.05 5.31 -9.37
N ALA A 194 -1.80 4.29 -9.81
CA ALA A 194 -1.57 3.67 -11.11
C ALA A 194 -1.92 4.65 -12.25
N ASP A 195 -1.11 4.64 -13.30
CA ASP A 195 -1.45 5.33 -14.54
C ASP A 195 -2.76 4.74 -15.11
N ASN A 196 -3.63 5.61 -15.64
CA ASN A 196 -4.90 5.24 -16.29
C ASN A 196 -5.87 4.38 -15.46
N ILE A 197 -6.16 4.79 -14.22
CA ILE A 197 -7.05 4.03 -13.33
C ILE A 197 -8.42 3.64 -13.91
N MET A 198 -8.99 4.48 -14.77
CA MET A 198 -10.26 4.20 -15.45
C MET A 198 -10.13 3.13 -16.53
N GLU A 199 -8.98 3.03 -17.19
CA GLU A 199 -8.70 1.95 -18.13
C GLU A 199 -8.62 0.63 -17.38
N SER A 200 -7.84 0.58 -16.29
CA SER A 200 -7.74 -0.59 -15.41
C SER A 200 -9.10 -1.01 -14.85
N PHE A 201 -9.94 -0.04 -14.44
CA PHE A 201 -11.31 -0.31 -13.99
C PHE A 201 -12.13 -0.97 -15.10
N HIS A 202 -12.16 -0.39 -16.30
CA HIS A 202 -12.96 -0.94 -17.40
C HIS A 202 -12.46 -2.30 -17.91
N GLU A 203 -11.15 -2.54 -17.87
CA GLU A 203 -10.57 -3.84 -18.23
C GLU A 203 -10.89 -4.92 -17.19
N ALA A 204 -10.89 -4.55 -15.92
CA ALA A 204 -11.17 -5.48 -14.83
C ALA A 204 -12.67 -5.73 -14.64
N PHE A 205 -13.53 -4.74 -14.87
CA PHE A 205 -14.95 -4.82 -14.52
C PHE A 205 -15.70 -5.86 -15.35
N ALA A 206 -16.17 -6.91 -14.68
CA ALA A 206 -16.90 -8.03 -15.29
C ALA A 206 -18.43 -7.84 -15.21
N GLY A 207 -18.91 -7.12 -14.21
CA GLY A 207 -20.34 -6.77 -14.10
C GLY A 207 -20.82 -6.51 -12.67
N THR A 208 -22.11 -6.19 -12.56
CA THR A 208 -22.83 -6.03 -11.29
C THR A 208 -24.00 -7.03 -11.25
N TYR A 209 -24.11 -7.73 -10.13
CA TYR A 209 -25.05 -8.82 -9.92
C TYR A 209 -25.83 -8.60 -8.61
N PRO A 210 -27.07 -9.08 -8.49
CA PRO A 210 -27.83 -8.97 -7.25
C PRO A 210 -27.26 -9.85 -6.12
N ASP A 211 -26.66 -11.00 -6.45
CA ASP A 211 -26.13 -11.97 -5.50
C ASP A 211 -25.06 -12.88 -6.16
N GLU A 212 -24.46 -13.75 -5.34
CA GLU A 212 -23.44 -14.72 -5.77
C GLU A 212 -23.95 -15.73 -6.80
N GLU A 213 -25.21 -16.14 -6.72
CA GLU A 213 -25.78 -17.12 -7.66
C GLU A 213 -25.95 -16.50 -9.05
N ALA A 214 -26.45 -15.26 -9.11
CA ALA A 214 -26.56 -14.51 -10.35
C ALA A 214 -25.18 -14.26 -10.98
N ALA A 215 -24.17 -13.95 -10.16
CA ALA A 215 -22.80 -13.83 -10.63
C ALA A 215 -22.28 -15.16 -11.17
N LEU A 216 -22.51 -16.27 -10.47
CA LEU A 216 -22.10 -17.61 -10.91
C LEU A 216 -22.75 -18.01 -12.23
N ARG A 217 -24.06 -17.75 -12.39
CA ARG A 217 -24.80 -17.99 -13.65
C ARG A 217 -24.23 -17.18 -14.82
N ALA A 218 -23.77 -15.96 -14.58
CA ALA A 218 -23.30 -15.06 -15.63
C ALA A 218 -21.81 -15.23 -15.98
N LEU A 219 -20.97 -15.52 -15.00
CA LEU A 219 -19.51 -15.53 -15.12
C LEU A 219 -18.91 -16.93 -15.26
N SER A 220 -19.74 -17.96 -15.20
CA SER A 220 -19.31 -19.35 -15.34
C SER A 220 -20.27 -20.14 -16.24
N PRO A 221 -19.88 -21.34 -16.70
CA PRO A 221 -20.77 -22.22 -17.46
C PRO A 221 -21.92 -22.82 -16.64
N TYR A 222 -22.15 -22.36 -15.41
CA TYR A 222 -23.15 -22.92 -14.50
C TYR A 222 -24.55 -22.99 -15.12
N GLY A 223 -24.98 -21.95 -15.86
CA GLY A 223 -26.27 -21.97 -16.56
C GLY A 223 -26.38 -23.07 -17.63
N ASP A 224 -25.28 -23.37 -18.33
CA ASP A 224 -25.25 -24.47 -19.31
C ASP A 224 -25.33 -25.82 -18.60
N TRP A 225 -24.62 -25.98 -17.48
CA TRP A 225 -24.66 -27.22 -16.68
C TRP A 225 -26.03 -27.46 -16.04
N GLU A 226 -26.74 -26.41 -15.62
CA GLU A 226 -28.13 -26.52 -15.16
C GLU A 226 -29.03 -27.11 -16.25
N GLN A 227 -28.89 -26.62 -17.49
CA GLN A 227 -29.66 -27.13 -18.62
C GLN A 227 -29.30 -28.58 -18.96
N GLU A 228 -28.00 -28.90 -19.02
CA GLU A 228 -27.52 -30.27 -19.29
C GLU A 228 -27.99 -31.27 -18.23
N LEU A 229 -27.99 -30.89 -16.96
CA LEU A 229 -28.48 -31.75 -15.88
C LEU A 229 -30.00 -31.94 -15.94
N ALA A 230 -30.75 -30.88 -16.27
CA ALA A 230 -32.19 -30.96 -16.44
C ALA A 230 -32.58 -31.93 -17.58
N ASP A 231 -31.90 -31.82 -18.72
CA ASP A 231 -32.10 -32.74 -19.86
C ASP A 231 -31.78 -34.19 -19.47
N TRP A 232 -30.68 -34.41 -18.74
CA TRP A 232 -30.32 -35.73 -18.22
C TRP A 232 -31.37 -36.31 -17.25
N CYS A 233 -31.93 -35.48 -16.37
CA CYS A 233 -33.00 -35.90 -15.46
C CYS A 233 -34.27 -36.32 -16.21
N ILE A 234 -34.69 -35.52 -17.20
CA ILE A 234 -35.85 -35.81 -18.05
C ILE A 234 -35.66 -37.14 -18.77
N ASP A 235 -34.50 -37.37 -19.39
CA ASP A 235 -34.17 -38.61 -20.09
C ASP A 235 -34.21 -39.87 -19.20
N ARG A 236 -34.05 -39.68 -17.89
CA ARG A 236 -34.03 -40.76 -16.88
C ARG A 236 -35.32 -40.85 -16.07
N GLY A 237 -36.29 -39.98 -16.33
CA GLY A 237 -37.55 -39.93 -15.56
C GLY A 237 -37.33 -39.54 -14.09
N ILE A 238 -36.30 -38.74 -13.82
CA ILE A 238 -36.00 -38.19 -12.50
C ILE A 238 -36.57 -36.78 -12.45
N GLU A 239 -37.31 -36.45 -11.38
CA GLU A 239 -37.76 -35.08 -11.14
C GLU A 239 -36.55 -34.20 -10.81
N THR A 240 -36.37 -33.10 -11.55
CA THR A 240 -35.23 -32.18 -11.37
C THR A 240 -35.19 -31.57 -9.97
N GLU A 241 -36.35 -31.40 -9.34
CA GLU A 241 -36.53 -30.90 -7.97
C GLU A 241 -36.02 -31.89 -6.89
N ALA A 242 -35.74 -33.14 -7.27
CA ALA A 242 -35.15 -34.12 -6.36
C ALA A 242 -33.62 -33.98 -6.22
N LEU A 243 -33.00 -33.07 -6.98
CA LEU A 243 -31.57 -32.78 -6.93
C LEU A 243 -31.32 -31.38 -6.35
N GLU A 244 -30.28 -31.26 -5.53
CA GLU A 244 -29.80 -29.98 -5.01
C GLU A 244 -28.37 -29.74 -5.49
N TRP A 245 -28.11 -28.55 -6.02
CA TRP A 245 -26.78 -28.13 -6.42
C TRP A 245 -25.95 -27.77 -5.18
N ASN A 246 -24.76 -28.35 -5.06
CA ASN A 246 -23.76 -27.85 -4.14
C ASN A 246 -22.97 -26.72 -4.82
N LEU A 247 -23.36 -25.47 -4.56
CA LEU A 247 -22.77 -24.29 -5.17
C LEU A 247 -21.44 -23.86 -4.53
N ALA A 248 -21.16 -24.27 -3.30
CA ALA A 248 -19.96 -23.87 -2.56
C ALA A 248 -18.63 -24.05 -3.36
N PRO A 249 -18.33 -25.24 -3.94
CA PRO A 249 -17.10 -25.42 -4.72
C PRO A 249 -17.08 -24.63 -6.03
N LEU A 250 -18.24 -24.21 -6.56
CA LEU A 250 -18.30 -23.38 -7.76
C LEU A 250 -18.01 -21.92 -7.42
N LEU A 251 -18.53 -21.45 -6.29
CA LEU A 251 -18.24 -20.12 -5.75
C LEU A 251 -16.77 -19.97 -5.34
N GLU A 252 -16.16 -21.00 -4.74
CA GLU A 252 -14.72 -21.00 -4.47
C GLU A 252 -13.89 -20.84 -5.76
N ARG A 253 -14.26 -21.56 -6.84
CA ARG A 253 -13.58 -21.43 -8.14
C ARG A 253 -13.84 -20.09 -8.81
N LEU A 254 -15.02 -19.51 -8.62
CA LEU A 254 -15.33 -18.18 -9.11
C LEU A 254 -14.44 -17.14 -8.40
N ALA A 255 -14.30 -17.25 -7.07
CA ALA A 255 -13.44 -16.39 -6.26
C ALA A 255 -11.94 -16.55 -6.57
N ASP A 256 -11.51 -17.64 -7.20
CA ASP A 256 -10.13 -17.77 -7.72
C ASP A 256 -9.89 -16.90 -8.96
N LEU A 257 -10.91 -16.67 -9.78
CA LEU A 257 -10.83 -15.96 -11.05
C LEU A 257 -11.24 -14.48 -10.96
N TYR A 258 -12.14 -14.17 -10.03
CA TYR A 258 -12.71 -12.84 -9.85
C TYR A 258 -12.57 -12.37 -8.41
N ASP A 259 -12.33 -11.08 -8.23
CA ASP A 259 -12.58 -10.39 -6.97
C ASP A 259 -14.06 -9.97 -6.94
N LEU A 260 -14.79 -10.45 -5.93
CA LEU A 260 -16.21 -10.16 -5.72
C LEU A 260 -16.35 -9.22 -4.52
N VAL A 261 -16.96 -8.06 -4.73
CA VAL A 261 -17.12 -7.02 -3.71
C VAL A 261 -18.60 -6.69 -3.55
N GLU A 262 -19.13 -6.88 -2.33
CA GLU A 262 -20.50 -6.51 -1.99
C GLU A 262 -20.58 -5.03 -1.59
N GLY A 263 -21.51 -4.30 -2.20
CA GLY A 263 -21.77 -2.88 -1.92
C GLY A 263 -23.22 -2.54 -2.22
N GLU A 264 -23.88 -1.79 -1.34
CA GLU A 264 -25.28 -1.34 -1.52
C GLU A 264 -26.30 -2.45 -1.82
N GLY A 265 -26.03 -3.70 -1.39
CA GLY A 265 -26.90 -4.85 -1.63
C GLY A 265 -26.78 -5.44 -3.04
N VAL A 266 -25.71 -5.12 -3.77
CA VAL A 266 -25.30 -5.76 -5.02
C VAL A 266 -23.85 -6.24 -4.92
N LEU A 267 -23.46 -7.10 -5.85
CA LEU A 267 -22.14 -7.70 -5.95
C LEU A 267 -21.47 -7.23 -7.25
N HIS A 268 -20.34 -6.56 -7.11
CA HIS A 268 -19.49 -6.13 -8.22
C HIS A 268 -18.38 -7.15 -8.44
N ALA A 269 -18.18 -7.58 -9.68
CA ALA A 269 -17.15 -8.55 -10.03
C ALA A 269 -16.05 -7.91 -10.87
N PHE A 270 -14.80 -8.23 -10.52
CA PHE A 270 -13.60 -7.77 -11.22
C PHE A 270 -12.72 -8.96 -11.57
N THR A 271 -12.19 -9.01 -12.79
CA THR A 271 -11.17 -10.01 -13.17
C THR A 271 -9.86 -9.73 -12.43
N LYS A 272 -9.16 -10.82 -12.07
CA LYS A 272 -7.83 -10.77 -11.45
C LYS A 272 -6.69 -10.75 -12.45
#